data_AF-A0A921P0N0-F1
#
_entry.id   AF-A0A921P0N0-F1
#
_cell.length_a   1.000
_cell.length_b   1.000
_cell.length_c   1.000
_cell.angle_alpha   90.00
_cell.angle_beta   90.00
_cell.angle_gamma   90.00
#
_symmetry.space_group_name_H-M   'P 1'
#
loop_
_entity.id
_entity.type
_entity.pdbx_description
1 polymer ?
#
loop_
_entity_poly.entity_id
_entity_poly.type
_entity_poly.pdbx_seq_one_letter_code
_entity_poly.pdbx_strand_id
1 'polypeptide(L)'
;MKATVTFQIDTDALHCLRDDYLAALWHVAQANPAPIEQDAPGRLAEHIGREIIRRWLAATPPLLWEHQGAHAEFCRRLAQEARA
;
A
#
# COMPACT_ATOMS: atom_id res chain seq x y z
N MET A 1 7.13 26.90 -24.18
CA MET A 1 7.16 25.63 -24.94
C MET A 1 5.93 24.82 -24.55
N LYS A 2 5.28 24.12 -25.49
CA LYS A 2 4.17 23.20 -25.20
C LYS A 2 4.59 21.78 -25.59
N ALA A 3 4.25 20.80 -24.77
CA ALA A 3 4.50 19.38 -25.02
C ALA A 3 3.32 18.55 -24.50
N THR A 4 3.05 17.43 -25.16
CA THR A 4 2.02 16.46 -24.77
C THR A 4 2.69 15.14 -24.45
N VAL A 5 2.32 14.55 -23.31
CA VAL A 5 2.79 13.24 -22.86
C VAL A 5 1.57 12.39 -22.58
N THR A 6 1.54 11.18 -23.12
CA THR A 6 0.44 10.21 -22.94
C THR A 6 0.96 9.02 -22.16
N PHE A 7 0.20 8.58 -21.16
CA PHE A 7 0.51 7.40 -20.35
C PHE A 7 -0.43 6.26 -20.71
N GLN A 8 0.13 5.07 -20.83
CA GLN A 8 -0.62 3.81 -20.85
C GLN A 8 -0.25 3.06 -19.58
N ILE A 9 -1.27 2.67 -18.82
CA ILE A 9 -1.10 1.99 -17.53
C ILE A 9 -1.72 0.61 -17.64
N ASP A 10 -0.87 -0.41 -17.55
CA ASP A 10 -1.30 -1.80 -17.43
C ASP A 10 -1.62 -2.09 -15.95
N THR A 11 -2.91 -2.21 -15.65
CA THR A 11 -3.39 -2.44 -14.29
C THR A 11 -3.12 -3.86 -13.79
N ASP A 12 -2.91 -4.84 -14.68
CA ASP A 12 -2.67 -6.22 -14.28
C ASP A 12 -1.23 -6.42 -13.80
N ALA A 13 -0.31 -5.56 -14.25
CA ALA A 13 1.12 -5.61 -13.94
C ALA A 13 1.54 -4.71 -12.76
N LEU A 14 0.60 -4.04 -12.06
CA LEU A 14 0.97 -3.08 -10.99
C LEU A 14 1.86 -3.69 -9.91
N HIS A 15 1.67 -4.97 -9.58
CA HIS A 15 2.45 -5.72 -8.60
C HIS A 15 3.94 -5.88 -8.97
N CYS A 16 4.30 -5.74 -10.25
CA CYS A 16 5.68 -5.81 -10.74
C CYS A 16 6.38 -4.45 -10.79
N LEU A 17 5.63 -3.35 -10.65
CA LEU A 17 6.18 -2.00 -10.71
C LEU A 17 6.89 -1.64 -9.41
N ARG A 18 7.87 -0.73 -9.50
CA ARG A 18 8.52 -0.15 -8.31
C ARG A 18 7.57 0.82 -7.60
N ASP A 19 7.76 0.99 -6.29
CA ASP A 19 6.90 1.85 -5.47
C ASP A 19 6.93 3.33 -5.90
N ASP A 20 8.10 3.84 -6.30
CA ASP A 20 8.25 5.22 -6.78
C ASP A 20 7.51 5.47 -8.10
N TYR A 21 7.55 4.49 -9.00
CA TYR A 21 6.84 4.55 -10.26
C TYR A 21 5.32 4.39 -10.06
N LEU A 22 4.88 3.52 -9.14
CA LEU A 22 3.46 3.43 -8.75
C LEU A 22 2.93 4.77 -8.20
N ALA A 23 3.70 5.45 -7.35
CA ALA A 23 3.32 6.76 -6.83
C ALA A 23 3.20 7.81 -7.96
N ALA A 24 4.14 7.80 -8.92
CA ALA A 24 4.06 8.67 -10.09
C ALA A 24 2.81 8.39 -10.94
N LEU A 25 2.50 7.11 -11.20
CA LEU A 25 1.30 6.71 -11.95
C LEU A 25 0.00 7.06 -11.20
N TRP A 26 0.00 6.98 -9.87
CA TRP A 26 -1.14 7.41 -9.05
C TRP A 26 -1.41 8.91 -9.20
N HIS A 27 -0.36 9.74 -9.16
CA HIS A 27 -0.48 11.17 -9.42
C HIS A 27 -0.97 11.46 -10.85
N VAL A 28 -0.48 10.74 -11.85
CA VAL A 28 -0.97 10.86 -13.24
C VAL A 28 -2.46 10.53 -13.33
N ALA A 29 -2.91 9.45 -12.69
CA ALA A 29 -4.31 9.05 -12.69
C ALA A 29 -5.20 10.06 -11.98
N GLN A 30 -4.77 10.62 -10.84
CA GLN A 30 -5.51 11.66 -10.11
C GLN A 30 -5.54 13.01 -10.84
N ALA A 31 -4.48 13.34 -11.58
CA ALA A 31 -4.41 14.56 -12.38
C ALA A 31 -5.17 14.46 -13.71
N ASN A 32 -5.86 13.34 -13.97
CA ASN A 32 -6.68 13.18 -15.16
C ASN A 32 -7.77 14.27 -15.20
N PRO A 33 -7.85 15.07 -16.28
CA PRO A 33 -8.76 16.21 -16.37
C PRO A 33 -10.22 15.82 -16.65
N ALA A 34 -10.54 14.54 -16.75
CA ALA A 34 -11.90 14.07 -16.95
C ALA A 34 -12.84 14.52 -15.80
N PRO A 35 -14.13 14.80 -16.09
CA PRO A 35 -15.14 15.05 -15.06
C PRO A 35 -15.23 13.92 -14.04
N ILE A 36 -15.55 14.26 -12.78
CA ILE A 36 -15.59 13.32 -11.65
C ILE A 36 -16.65 12.23 -11.81
N GLU A 37 -17.68 12.47 -12.62
CA GLU A 37 -18.75 11.51 -12.93
C GLU A 37 -18.29 10.39 -13.87
N GLN A 38 -17.11 10.54 -14.49
CA GLN A 38 -16.53 9.47 -15.30
C GLN A 38 -15.86 8.43 -14.40
N ASP A 39 -16.39 7.21 -14.47
CA ASP A 39 -15.98 6.10 -13.61
C ASP A 39 -14.52 5.65 -13.87
N ALA A 40 -14.08 5.62 -15.13
CA ALA A 40 -12.80 5.02 -15.49
C ALA A 40 -11.56 5.72 -14.86
N PRO A 41 -11.40 7.05 -14.90
CA PRO A 41 -10.29 7.75 -14.21
C PRO A 41 -10.28 7.51 -12.70
N GLY A 42 -11.45 7.56 -12.06
CA GLY A 42 -11.60 7.31 -10.63
C GLY A 42 -11.18 5.89 -10.25
N ARG A 43 -11.66 4.89 -11.02
CA ARG A 43 -11.28 3.49 -10.82
C ARG A 43 -9.79 3.24 -11.02
N LEU A 44 -9.18 3.89 -12.01
CA LEU A 44 -7.75 3.77 -12.25
C LEU A 44 -6.94 4.30 -11.05
N ALA A 45 -7.27 5.50 -10.57
CA ALA A 45 -6.61 6.08 -9.40
C ALA A 45 -6.83 5.23 -8.14
N GLU A 46 -8.02 4.68 -7.95
CA GLU A 46 -8.34 3.79 -6.84
C GLU A 46 -7.55 2.48 -6.92
N HIS A 47 -7.46 1.86 -8.10
CA HIS A 47 -6.76 0.60 -8.30
C HIS A 47 -5.27 0.72 -7.96
N ILE A 48 -4.62 1.79 -8.43
CA ILE A 48 -3.21 2.08 -8.11
C ILE A 48 -3.06 2.40 -6.62
N GLY A 49 -3.94 3.24 -6.05
CA GLY A 49 -3.88 3.61 -4.63
C GLY A 49 -4.03 2.40 -3.69
N ARG A 50 -4.92 1.46 -4.02
CA ARG A 50 -5.10 0.21 -3.26
C ARG A 50 -3.85 -0.66 -3.29
N GLU A 51 -3.15 -0.72 -4.42
CA GLU A 51 -1.87 -1.45 -4.51
C GLU A 51 -0.79 -0.81 -3.62
N ILE A 52 -0.69 0.52 -3.61
CA ILE A 52 0.22 1.26 -2.71
C ILE A 52 -0.11 0.94 -1.24
N ILE A 53 -1.39 1.03 -0.85
CA ILE A 53 -1.83 0.72 0.52
C ILE A 53 -1.52 -0.73 0.89
N ARG A 54 -1.79 -1.68 -0.01
CA ARG A 54 -1.50 -3.10 0.21
C ARG A 54 -0.01 -3.32 0.48
N ARG A 55 0.88 -2.71 -0.30
CA ARG A 55 2.34 -2.81 -0.10
C ARG A 55 2.78 -2.16 1.19
N TRP A 56 2.26 -0.97 1.48
CA TRP A 56 2.56 -0.26 2.72
C TRP A 56 2.15 -1.10 3.94
N LEU A 57 0.93 -1.66 3.94
CA LEU A 57 0.46 -2.55 5.01
C LEU A 57 1.32 -3.82 5.14
N ALA A 58 1.75 -4.41 4.01
CA ALA A 58 2.60 -5.61 4.02
C ALA A 58 4.00 -5.34 4.61
N ALA A 59 4.54 -4.13 4.41
CA ALA A 59 5.83 -3.72 4.94
C ALA A 59 5.74 -3.08 6.34
N THR A 60 4.54 -2.74 6.80
CA THR A 60 4.34 -2.10 8.09
C THR A 60 4.43 -3.17 9.19
N PRO A 61 5.40 -3.07 10.13
CA PRO A 61 5.45 -3.99 11.25
C PRO A 61 4.14 -3.87 12.03
N PRO A 62 3.50 -5.00 12.40
CA PRO A 62 2.27 -4.94 13.17
C PRO A 62 2.56 -4.30 14.53
N LEU A 63 2.09 -3.06 14.69
CA LEU A 63 1.99 -2.44 16.01
C LEU A 63 1.22 -3.41 16.93
N LEU A 64 1.74 -3.61 18.14
CA LEU A 64 1.18 -4.52 19.16
C LEU A 64 1.32 -6.03 18.81
N TRP A 65 2.23 -6.42 17.92
CA TRP A 65 2.61 -7.84 17.76
C TRP A 65 3.06 -8.49 19.08
N GLU A 66 3.68 -7.73 19.96
CA GLU A 66 4.09 -8.17 21.30
C GLU A 66 2.91 -8.29 22.28
N HIS A 67 1.73 -7.75 21.94
CA HIS A 67 0.53 -7.82 22.77
C HIS A 67 -0.31 -9.07 22.44
N GLN A 68 0.20 -9.96 21.58
CA GLN A 68 -0.45 -11.22 21.29
C GLN A 68 -0.38 -12.15 22.50
N GLY A 69 -1.48 -12.87 22.78
CA GLY A 69 -1.61 -13.71 23.97
C GLY A 69 -0.48 -14.75 24.13
N ALA A 70 0.04 -15.27 23.02
CA ALA A 70 1.18 -16.19 23.02
C ALA A 70 2.49 -15.56 23.52
N HIS A 71 2.73 -14.27 23.22
CA HIS A 71 3.90 -13.56 23.73
C HIS A 71 3.76 -13.28 25.24
N ALA A 72 2.56 -12.91 25.69
CA ALA A 72 2.27 -12.74 27.12
C ALA A 72 2.38 -14.06 27.92
N GLU A 73 2.07 -15.21 27.32
CA GLU A 73 2.28 -16.53 27.90
C GLU A 73 3.77 -16.89 27.97
N PHE A 74 4.52 -16.65 26.89
CA PHE A 74 5.97 -16.86 26.84
C PHE A 74 6.70 -16.03 27.91
N CYS A 75 6.41 -14.73 28.00
CA CYS A 75 7.01 -13.85 29.00
C CYS A 75 6.65 -14.26 30.44
N ARG A 76 5.42 -14.76 30.69
CA ARG A 76 5.04 -15.30 32.00
C ARG A 76 5.87 -16.54 32.36
N ARG A 77 6.09 -17.46 31.42
CA ARG A 77 6.91 -18.65 31.65
C ARG A 77 8.36 -18.31 32.00
N LEU A 78 9.00 -17.43 31.22
CA LEU A 78 10.37 -16.98 31.52
C LEU A 78 10.47 -16.34 32.90
N ALA A 79 9.49 -15.53 33.29
CA ALA A 79 9.45 -14.90 34.61
C ALA A 79 9.23 -15.90 35.76
N GLN A 80 8.54 -17.01 35.51
CA GLN A 80 8.38 -18.10 36.48
C GLN A 80 9.68 -18.90 36.64
N GLU A 81 10.34 -19.24 35.53
CA GLU A 81 11.60 -19.98 35.51
C GLU A 81 12.74 -19.19 36.18
N ALA A 82 12.80 -17.87 36.00
CA ALA A 82 13.82 -17.03 36.65
C ALA A 82 13.60 -16.81 38.16
N ARG A 83 12.45 -17.23 38.70
CA ARG A 83 12.08 -17.14 40.13
C ARG A 83 12.19 -18.46 40.88
N ALA A 84 12.46 -19.56 40.18
CA ALA A 84 12.71 -20.88 40.72
C ALA A 84 14.21 -21.09 40.97
#